data_AF-A0A1W0X5H3-F1
#
_entry.id   AF-A0A1W0X5H3-F1
#
_cell.length_a   1.000
_cell.length_b   1.000
_cell.length_c   1.000
_cell.angle_alpha   90.00
_cell.angle_beta   90.00
_cell.angle_gamma   90.00
#
_symmetry.space_group_name_H-M   'P 1'
#
loop_
_entity.id
_entity.type
_entity.pdbx_description
1 polymer ?
#
loop_
_entity_poly.entity_id
_entity_poly.type
_entity_poly.pdbx_seq_one_letter_code
_entity_poly.pdbx_strand_id
1 'polypeptide(L)'
;MLAVILSEVAVSVLSNPIPKAEVYHVGYLSYLQKDGGYTKEEAAQLCRQTGGILATQAHMQVAFEMGASWCSTGWVLDDRTLFFPNNLETHDPSCGGYGLISGAPTVSWYREKNGANCYGVKPAKASVPSALRMVGFNRLIWSTYDRTM
;
A
#
# COMPACT_ATOMS: atom_id res chain seq x y z
N MET A 1 -14.62 -14.46 -40.19
CA MET A 1 -13.67 -13.60 -39.44
C MET A 1 -14.04 -13.47 -37.95
N LEU A 2 -14.57 -14.53 -37.29
CA LEU A 2 -14.88 -14.49 -35.85
C LEU A 2 -13.97 -15.37 -34.97
N ALA A 3 -13.11 -16.19 -35.56
CA ALA A 3 -12.31 -17.18 -34.81
C ALA A 3 -11.00 -16.64 -34.20
N VAL A 4 -10.57 -15.42 -34.56
CA VAL A 4 -9.28 -14.84 -34.10
C VAL A 4 -9.42 -14.09 -32.77
N ILE A 5 -10.63 -13.62 -32.43
CA ILE A 5 -10.86 -12.78 -31.25
C ILE A 5 -10.90 -13.62 -29.95
N LEU A 6 -11.32 -14.88 -30.03
CA LEU A 6 -11.43 -15.76 -28.86
C LEU A 6 -10.07 -16.23 -28.31
N SER A 7 -9.02 -16.32 -29.15
CA SER A 7 -7.69 -16.76 -28.70
C SER A 7 -6.92 -15.66 -27.97
N GLU A 8 -7.00 -14.41 -28.41
CA GLU A 8 -6.30 -13.29 -27.77
C GLU A 8 -6.90 -12.95 -26.40
N VAL A 9 -8.23 -12.99 -26.28
CA VAL A 9 -8.93 -12.78 -25.01
C VAL A 9 -8.65 -13.93 -24.04
N ALA A 10 -8.64 -15.19 -24.50
CA ALA A 10 -8.30 -16.32 -23.64
C ALA A 10 -6.83 -16.30 -23.17
N VAL A 11 -5.87 -15.92 -24.04
CA VAL A 11 -4.46 -15.79 -23.68
C VAL A 11 -4.25 -14.67 -22.66
N SER A 12 -4.89 -13.51 -22.83
CA SER A 12 -4.80 -12.40 -21.87
C SER A 12 -5.45 -12.67 -20.51
N VAL A 13 -6.54 -13.46 -20.46
CA VAL A 13 -7.17 -13.90 -19.21
C VAL A 13 -6.30 -14.92 -18.46
N LEU A 14 -5.54 -15.75 -19.17
CA LEU A 14 -4.63 -16.73 -18.57
C LEU A 14 -3.25 -16.15 -18.21
N SER A 15 -2.82 -15.05 -18.84
CA SER A 15 -1.53 -14.40 -18.57
C SER A 15 -1.58 -13.38 -17.43
N ASN A 16 -2.77 -12.85 -17.11
CA ASN A 16 -2.92 -11.87 -16.03
C ASN A 16 -3.08 -12.61 -14.69
N PRO A 17 -2.14 -12.46 -13.74
CA PRO A 17 -2.30 -13.07 -12.43
C PRO A 17 -3.58 -12.57 -11.75
N ILE A 18 -4.37 -13.50 -11.22
CA ILE A 18 -5.53 -13.18 -10.39
C ILE A 18 -5.03 -12.34 -9.22
N PRO A 19 -5.54 -11.09 -9.03
CA PRO A 19 -5.14 -10.26 -7.92
C PRO A 19 -5.40 -10.98 -6.59
N LYS A 20 -4.36 -11.15 -5.78
CA LYS A 20 -4.50 -11.72 -4.42
C LYS A 20 -4.27 -10.64 -3.37
N ALA A 21 -4.49 -10.99 -2.12
CA ALA A 21 -4.28 -10.04 -1.03
C ALA A 21 -2.81 -9.61 -0.95
N GLU A 22 -2.59 -8.32 -0.78
CA GLU A 22 -1.28 -7.71 -0.54
C GLU A 22 -1.42 -6.54 0.43
N VAL A 23 -0.30 -6.07 0.96
CA VAL A 23 -0.30 -4.79 1.68
C VAL A 23 -0.26 -3.65 0.68
N TYR A 24 -1.12 -2.66 0.89
CA TYR A 24 -1.11 -1.40 0.16
C TYR A 24 -1.32 -0.23 1.11
N HIS A 25 -0.78 0.93 0.73
CA HIS A 25 -0.85 2.13 1.56
C HIS A 25 -1.80 3.18 0.97
N VAL A 26 -2.61 3.79 1.85
CA VAL A 26 -3.57 4.84 1.50
C VAL A 26 -3.40 6.04 2.42
N GLY A 27 -3.39 7.24 1.87
CA GLY A 27 -3.32 8.50 2.61
C GLY A 27 -1.94 9.14 2.63
N TYR A 28 -1.82 10.14 3.50
CA TYR A 28 -0.62 10.97 3.69
C TYR A 28 -0.09 10.86 5.11
N LEU A 29 1.21 11.10 5.26
CA LEU A 29 1.82 11.51 6.52
C LEU A 29 1.25 12.85 6.99
N SER A 30 0.94 12.99 8.29
CA SER A 30 0.46 14.25 8.87
C SER A 30 1.39 15.44 8.67
N TYR A 31 2.69 15.21 8.51
CA TYR A 31 3.65 16.29 8.31
C TYR A 31 3.58 16.90 6.91
N LEU A 32 3.13 16.12 5.91
CA LEU A 32 3.08 16.56 4.51
C LEU A 32 1.82 17.36 4.17
N GLN A 33 0.75 17.19 4.95
CA GLN A 33 -0.47 17.97 4.84
C GLN A 33 -0.94 18.35 6.24
N LYS A 34 -0.96 19.66 6.53
CA LYS A 34 -1.57 20.18 7.75
C LYS A 34 -3.04 19.72 7.75
N ASP A 35 -3.40 18.96 8.78
CA ASP A 35 -4.70 18.27 8.96
C ASP A 35 -4.98 17.08 8.03
N GLY A 36 -3.97 16.60 7.29
CA GLY A 36 -4.03 15.37 6.51
C GLY A 36 -3.78 14.11 7.34
N GLY A 37 -4.19 12.96 6.79
CA GLY A 37 -4.12 11.67 7.44
C GLY A 37 -5.38 11.31 8.23
N TYR A 38 -5.34 10.16 8.90
CA TYR A 38 -6.47 9.48 9.52
C TYR A 38 -6.09 9.01 10.92
N THR A 39 -7.01 9.07 11.88
CA THR A 39 -6.88 8.29 13.13
C THR A 39 -6.84 6.80 12.81
N LYS A 40 -6.47 5.96 13.79
CA LYS A 40 -6.44 4.51 13.57
C LYS A 40 -7.83 3.97 13.19
N GLU A 41 -8.88 4.54 13.78
CA GLU A 41 -10.28 4.19 13.50
C GLU A 41 -10.71 4.63 12.10
N GLU A 42 -10.36 5.87 11.71
CA GLU A 42 -10.60 6.38 10.35
C GLU A 42 -9.83 5.56 9.31
N ALA A 43 -8.58 5.18 9.60
CA ALA A 43 -7.76 4.32 8.74
C ALA A 43 -8.36 2.92 8.58
N ALA A 44 -8.93 2.34 9.64
CA ALA A 44 -9.64 1.06 9.57
C ALA A 44 -10.88 1.13 8.66
N GLN A 45 -11.64 2.24 8.73
CA GLN A 45 -12.78 2.45 7.84
C GLN A 45 -12.33 2.62 6.39
N LEU A 46 -11.26 3.38 6.16
CA LEU A 46 -10.69 3.59 4.83
C LEU A 46 -10.20 2.28 4.19
N CYS A 47 -9.56 1.39 4.95
CA CYS A 47 -9.18 0.08 4.43
C CYS A 47 -10.41 -0.73 3.99
N ARG A 48 -11.49 -0.74 4.78
CA ARG A 48 -12.74 -1.42 4.39
C ARG A 48 -13.34 -0.85 3.11
N GLN A 49 -13.36 0.47 2.97
CA GLN A 49 -13.86 1.16 1.76
C GLN A 49 -13.01 0.85 0.52
N THR A 50 -11.73 0.55 0.70
CA THR A 50 -10.79 0.26 -0.40
C THR A 50 -10.58 -1.25 -0.64
N GLY A 51 -11.40 -2.12 -0.05
CA GLY A 51 -11.37 -3.57 -0.32
C GLY A 51 -10.45 -4.38 0.60
N GLY A 52 -10.09 -3.86 1.77
CA GLY A 52 -9.21 -4.53 2.71
C GLY A 52 -9.54 -4.26 4.18
N ILE A 53 -8.61 -4.64 5.05
CA ILE A 53 -8.60 -4.33 6.49
C ILE A 53 -7.26 -3.69 6.86
N LEU A 54 -7.10 -3.15 8.07
CA LEU A 54 -5.76 -2.74 8.51
C LEU A 54 -4.81 -3.94 8.46
N ALA A 55 -3.62 -3.74 7.91
CA ALA A 55 -2.54 -4.71 7.91
C ALA A 55 -2.04 -4.93 9.35
N THR A 56 -1.57 -6.12 9.67
CA THR A 56 -0.80 -6.39 10.90
C THR A 56 0.67 -6.08 10.68
N GLN A 57 1.46 -6.00 11.74
CA GLN A 57 2.92 -5.92 11.61
C GLN A 57 3.48 -7.11 10.82
N ALA A 58 2.93 -8.31 11.00
CA ALA A 58 3.34 -9.50 10.23
C ALA A 58 3.08 -9.34 8.72
N HIS A 59 1.93 -8.77 8.33
CA HIS A 59 1.67 -8.47 6.91
C HIS A 59 2.68 -7.46 6.37
N MET A 60 3.05 -6.43 7.15
CA MET A 60 4.06 -5.45 6.76
C MET A 60 5.44 -6.08 6.55
N GLN A 61 5.83 -7.01 7.43
CA GLN A 61 7.09 -7.75 7.33
C GLN A 61 7.15 -8.54 6.01
N VAL A 62 6.10 -9.31 5.71
CA VAL A 62 6.01 -10.07 4.45
C VAL A 62 6.04 -9.12 3.24
N ALA A 63 5.31 -8.00 3.29
CA ALA A 63 5.30 -7.04 2.20
C ALA A 63 6.70 -6.45 1.95
N PHE A 64 7.42 -6.08 3.01
CA PHE A 64 8.80 -5.59 2.92
C PHE A 64 9.74 -6.64 2.30
N GLU A 65 9.68 -7.89 2.76
CA GLU A 65 10.47 -9.01 2.22
C GLU A 65 10.16 -9.27 0.74
N MET A 66 8.90 -9.06 0.35
CA MET A 66 8.47 -9.12 -1.05
C MET A 66 8.91 -7.89 -1.85
N GLY A 67 9.55 -6.88 -1.26
CA GLY A 67 10.05 -5.70 -1.96
C GLY A 67 9.04 -4.55 -2.02
N ALA A 68 8.20 -4.40 -1.01
CA ALA A 68 7.40 -3.19 -0.83
C ALA A 68 8.32 -1.99 -0.52
N SER A 69 7.98 -0.80 -1.03
CA SER A 69 8.71 0.43 -0.70
C SER A 69 7.85 1.68 -0.90
N TRP A 70 7.63 2.45 0.17
CA TRP A 70 6.98 3.77 0.08
C TRP A 70 7.34 4.68 1.25
N CYS A 71 7.34 5.99 0.98
CA CYS A 71 7.72 7.02 1.93
C CYS A 71 6.51 7.62 2.67
N SER A 72 5.78 6.79 3.41
CA SER A 72 4.61 7.27 4.17
C SER A 72 4.24 6.29 5.27
N THR A 73 4.23 6.77 6.52
CA THR A 73 3.85 5.94 7.66
C THR A 73 2.34 5.76 7.70
N GLY A 74 1.93 4.57 8.11
CA GLY A 74 0.51 4.26 8.26
C GLY A 74 0.23 3.36 9.45
N TRP A 75 -1.02 3.42 9.89
CA TRP A 75 -1.54 2.58 10.96
C TRP A 75 -1.52 1.09 10.58
N VAL A 76 -1.30 0.25 11.59
CA VAL A 76 -1.48 -1.21 11.56
C VAL A 76 -2.50 -1.63 12.61
N LEU A 77 -3.01 -2.86 12.50
CA LEU A 77 -4.12 -3.38 13.31
C LEU A 77 -3.71 -3.69 14.75
N ASP A 78 -2.59 -4.40 14.91
CA ASP A 78 -2.17 -5.10 16.12
C ASP A 78 -1.42 -4.24 17.14
N ASP A 79 -0.93 -3.07 16.74
CA ASP A 79 -0.21 -2.15 17.64
C ASP A 79 -0.63 -0.69 17.42
N ARG A 80 -0.34 0.18 18.40
CA ARG A 80 -0.40 1.65 18.26
C ARG A 80 0.91 2.19 17.68
N THR A 81 1.49 1.48 16.72
CA THR A 81 2.72 1.87 16.02
C THR A 81 2.40 2.13 14.56
N LEU A 82 3.17 3.02 13.94
CA LEU A 82 3.09 3.33 12.53
C LEU A 82 4.21 2.60 11.80
N PHE A 83 3.93 2.09 10.61
CA PHE A 83 4.92 1.36 9.81
C PHE A 83 5.01 1.88 8.37
N PHE A 84 6.17 1.75 7.75
CA PHE A 84 6.33 1.77 6.30
C PHE A 84 7.56 0.95 5.87
N PRO A 85 7.52 0.27 4.71
CA PRO A 85 8.67 -0.43 4.16
C PRO A 85 9.52 0.52 3.29
N ASN A 86 10.85 0.42 3.41
CA ASN A 86 11.80 1.10 2.54
C ASN A 86 12.85 0.07 2.07
N ASN A 87 12.57 -0.63 0.96
CA ASN A 87 13.46 -1.67 0.44
C ASN A 87 14.71 -1.08 -0.22
N LEU A 88 15.81 -1.83 -0.30
CA LEU A 88 17.09 -1.34 -0.86
C LEU A 88 17.01 -0.93 -2.34
N GLU A 89 16.32 -1.72 -3.17
CA GLU A 89 16.32 -1.61 -4.63
C GLU A 89 15.60 -0.35 -5.15
N THR A 90 14.52 0.01 -4.46
CA THR A 90 13.60 1.08 -4.86
C THR A 90 13.43 2.13 -3.77
N HIS A 91 14.36 2.19 -2.81
CA HIS A 91 14.30 3.15 -1.71
C HIS A 91 14.23 4.58 -2.23
N ASP A 92 13.59 5.41 -1.42
CA ASP A 92 13.77 6.86 -1.48
C ASP A 92 14.77 7.26 -0.38
N PRO A 93 15.96 7.80 -0.74
CA PRO A 93 16.99 8.20 0.22
C PRO A 93 16.52 9.27 1.21
N SER A 94 15.46 10.01 0.89
CA SER A 94 14.91 11.05 1.77
C SER A 94 14.00 10.51 2.88
N CYS A 95 13.69 9.21 2.85
CA CYS A 95 12.66 8.57 3.67
C CYS A 95 13.22 7.83 4.88
N GLY A 96 14.39 8.26 5.36
CA GLY A 96 15.13 7.62 6.43
C GLY A 96 16.04 6.49 5.94
N GLY A 97 16.29 5.52 6.80
CA GLY A 97 17.14 4.36 6.50
C GLY A 97 16.45 3.29 5.66
N TYR A 98 17.09 2.14 5.55
CA TYR A 98 16.53 0.95 4.91
C TYR A 98 15.85 0.06 5.94
N GLY A 99 14.80 -0.65 5.51
CA GLY A 99 14.13 -1.66 6.34
C GLY A 99 12.63 -1.46 6.43
N LEU A 100 12.00 -2.28 7.27
CA LEU A 100 10.66 -2.02 7.78
C LEU A 100 10.77 -0.99 8.92
N ILE A 101 10.45 0.26 8.63
CA ILE A 101 10.60 1.37 9.57
C ILE A 101 9.34 1.51 10.40
N SER A 102 9.50 1.65 11.72
CA SER A 102 8.44 1.86 12.69
C SER A 102 8.58 3.19 13.43
N GLY A 103 7.45 3.80 13.82
CA GLY A 103 7.44 5.01 14.63
C GLY A 103 6.28 5.05 15.61
N ALA A 104 6.53 5.53 16.84
CA ALA A 104 5.48 5.75 17.83
C ALA A 104 4.67 7.01 17.48
N PRO A 105 3.33 6.99 17.52
CA PRO A 105 2.47 8.14 17.24
C PRO A 105 2.52 9.23 18.34
N THR A 106 3.47 9.13 19.28
CA THR A 106 3.62 10.00 20.45
C THR A 106 4.88 10.89 20.39
N VAL A 107 5.77 10.69 19.41
CA VAL A 107 6.84 11.67 19.13
C VAL A 107 6.27 12.79 18.25
N SER A 108 6.64 14.04 18.53
CA SER A 108 6.00 15.30 18.07
C SER A 108 5.69 15.43 16.57
N TRP A 109 6.31 14.62 15.72
CA TRP A 109 6.12 14.59 14.27
C TRP A 109 4.99 13.68 13.80
N TYR A 110 4.65 12.64 14.57
CA TYR A 110 3.50 11.79 14.33
C TYR A 110 2.34 12.34 15.15
N ARG A 111 1.42 13.02 14.47
CA ARG A 111 0.15 13.43 15.08
C ARG A 111 -0.74 12.19 15.23
N GLU A 112 -1.90 12.35 15.87
CA GLU A 112 -2.93 11.31 15.94
C GLU A 112 -3.45 10.84 14.57
N LYS A 113 -3.06 11.52 13.48
CA LYS A 113 -3.49 11.25 12.10
C LYS A 113 -2.31 10.85 11.21
N ASN A 114 -2.40 9.73 10.49
CA ASN A 114 -1.38 9.23 9.57
C ASN A 114 -2.03 8.49 8.39
N GLY A 115 -1.23 7.91 7.48
CA GLY A 115 -1.77 7.03 6.46
C GLY A 115 -2.34 5.72 7.04
N ALA A 116 -2.81 4.85 6.17
CA ALA A 116 -3.31 3.53 6.49
C ALA A 116 -2.51 2.49 5.71
N ASN A 117 -1.96 1.48 6.41
CA ASN A 117 -1.49 0.28 5.75
C ASN A 117 -2.64 -0.72 5.75
N CYS A 118 -3.15 -1.03 4.57
CA CYS A 118 -4.26 -1.94 4.38
C CYS A 118 -3.76 -3.28 3.86
N TYR A 119 -4.49 -4.35 4.15
CA TYR A 119 -4.27 -5.68 3.63
C TYR A 119 -5.56 -6.19 2.98
N GLY A 120 -5.47 -6.55 1.70
CA GLY A 120 -6.62 -6.95 0.89
C GLY A 120 -6.27 -6.98 -0.59
N VAL A 121 -7.26 -7.20 -1.45
CA VAL A 121 -7.05 -7.10 -2.90
C VAL A 121 -6.92 -5.62 -3.24
N LYS A 122 -5.72 -5.19 -3.63
CA LYS A 122 -5.46 -3.80 -3.97
C LYS A 122 -6.27 -3.38 -5.21
N PRO A 123 -7.00 -2.25 -5.16
CA PRO A 123 -7.71 -1.75 -6.33
C PRO A 123 -6.78 -1.51 -7.52
N ALA A 124 -7.31 -1.70 -8.73
CA ALA A 124 -6.61 -1.32 -9.94
C ALA A 124 -6.33 0.19 -9.94
N LYS A 125 -5.17 0.61 -10.45
CA LYS A 125 -4.77 2.03 -10.45
C LYS A 125 -5.84 2.95 -11.06
N ALA A 126 -6.49 2.51 -12.14
CA ALA A 126 -7.53 3.26 -12.83
C ALA A 126 -8.85 3.41 -12.03
N SER A 127 -9.09 2.55 -11.04
CA SER A 127 -10.31 2.59 -10.21
C SER A 127 -10.12 3.38 -8.91
N VAL A 128 -8.89 3.81 -8.59
CA VAL A 128 -8.63 4.60 -7.38
C VAL A 128 -9.09 6.05 -7.60
N PRO A 129 -10.02 6.58 -6.78
CA PRO A 129 -10.38 8.00 -6.82
C PRO A 129 -9.15 8.89 -6.61
N SER A 130 -9.00 9.95 -7.39
CA SER A 130 -7.86 10.89 -7.26
C SER A 130 -7.74 11.55 -5.88
N ALA A 131 -8.86 11.65 -5.14
CA ALA A 131 -8.88 12.11 -3.76
C ALA A 131 -8.21 11.14 -2.78
N LEU A 132 -8.11 9.85 -3.12
CA LEU A 132 -7.41 8.84 -2.33
C LEU A 132 -5.98 8.72 -2.83
N ARG A 133 -5.02 9.15 -2.02
CA ARG A 133 -3.60 8.87 -2.27
C ARG A 133 -3.32 7.40 -1.98
N MET A 134 -3.43 6.55 -2.99
CA MET A 134 -2.92 5.18 -2.91
C MET A 134 -1.60 5.10 -3.68
N VAL A 135 -0.55 4.60 -3.02
CA VAL A 135 0.80 4.51 -3.61
C VAL A 135 1.03 3.14 -4.23
N GLY A 136 2.01 3.05 -5.14
CA GLY A 136 2.44 1.77 -5.71
C GLY A 136 3.01 0.81 -4.66
N PHE A 137 3.13 -0.46 -5.01
CA PHE A 137 3.81 -1.45 -4.16
C PHE A 137 5.27 -1.05 -3.96
N ASN A 138 5.90 -0.53 -5.01
CA ASN A 138 7.11 0.27 -4.93
C ASN A 138 7.12 1.35 -6.03
N ARG A 139 8.24 2.05 -6.25
CA ARG A 139 8.32 3.11 -7.26
C ARG A 139 8.23 2.63 -8.71
N LEU A 140 8.35 1.33 -8.96
CA LEU A 140 8.39 0.72 -10.30
C LEU A 140 7.07 0.04 -10.66
N ILE A 141 6.38 -0.56 -9.68
CA ILE A 141 5.18 -1.37 -9.91
C ILE A 141 4.01 -0.93 -9.03
N TRP A 142 2.80 -1.03 -9.57
CA TRP A 142 1.59 -0.67 -8.83
C TRP A 142 1.23 -1.75 -7.81
N SER A 143 1.30 -3.03 -8.19
CA SER A 143 0.97 -4.18 -7.37
C SER A 143 2.10 -5.22 -7.42
N THR A 144 2.21 -6.09 -6.40
CA THR A 144 3.09 -7.28 -6.46
C THR A 144 2.82 -8.15 -7.67
N TYR A 145 1.57 -8.16 -8.16
CA TYR A 145 1.11 -8.95 -9.29
C TYR A 145 1.44 -8.33 -10.65
N ASP A 146 1.94 -7.08 -10.70
CA ASP A 146 2.41 -6.49 -11.96
C ASP A 146 3.83 -6.95 -12.33
N ARG A 147 4.50 -7.77 -11.49
CA ARG A 147 5.83 -8.31 -11.77
C ARG A 147 5.87 -9.36 -12.88
N THR A 148 4.70 -9.82 -13.35
CA THR A 148 4.61 -10.89 -14.36
C THR A 148 4.22 -10.38 -15.75
N MET A 149 4.46 -9.10 -16.05
CA MET A 149 4.30 -8.53 -17.39
C MET A 149 5.63 -8.06 -17.96
#